data_AF-A0A821R5L0-F1
#
_entry.id   AF-A0A821R5L0-F1
#
_cell.length_a   1.000
_cell.length_b   1.000
_cell.length_c   1.000
_cell.angle_alpha   90.00
_cell.angle_beta   90.00
_cell.angle_gamma   90.00
#
_symmetry.space_group_name_H-M   'P 1'
#
loop_
_entity.id
_entity.type
_entity.pdbx_description
1 polymer ?
#
loop_
_entity_poly.entity_id
_entity_poly.type
_entity_poly.pdbx_seq_one_letter_code
_entity_poly.pdbx_strand_id
1 'polypeptide(L)' 'MLQEMGITNYEPKLIPMVLDFMHQYTTDVLEEAKLYSIHAGRKQVELEDIKLACQNWAEEHSTMPSKDV' A
#
# COMPACT_ATOMS: atom_id res chain seq x y z
N MET A 1 9.26 -12.99 6.85
CA MET A 1 8.42 -12.15 7.74
C MET A 1 8.07 -12.80 9.07
N LEU A 2 7.10 -13.73 9.19
CA LEU A 2 6.66 -14.23 10.52
C LEU A 2 7.71 -15.08 11.26
N GLN A 3 8.47 -15.94 10.56
CA GLN A 3 9.60 -16.67 11.16
C GLN A 3 10.81 -15.77 11.45
N GLU A 4 11.05 -14.75 10.62
CA GLU A 4 12.17 -13.80 10.81
C GLU A 4 11.92 -12.81 11.95
N MET A 5 10.67 -12.55 12.31
CA MET A 5 10.29 -11.72 13.46
C MET A 5 10.32 -12.49 14.80
N GLY A 6 10.69 -13.78 14.80
CA GLY A 6 10.83 -14.58 16.03
C GLY A 6 9.51 -14.91 16.75
N ILE A 7 8.37 -14.67 16.11
CA ILE A 7 7.05 -14.90 16.70
C ILE A 7 6.69 -16.38 16.50
N THR A 8 6.90 -17.20 17.53
CA THR A 8 6.54 -18.62 17.52
C THR A 8 5.07 -18.88 17.92
N ASN A 9 4.38 -17.88 18.48
CA ASN A 9 2.95 -17.91 18.78
C ASN A 9 2.20 -16.88 17.92
N TYR A 10 1.76 -17.27 16.74
CA TYR A 10 0.83 -16.48 15.92
C TYR A 10 -0.55 -17.12 15.96
N GLU A 11 -1.61 -16.31 16.07
CA GLU A 11 -2.97 -16.82 15.86
C GLU A 11 -3.10 -17.30 14.40
N PRO A 12 -3.60 -18.53 14.16
CA PRO A 12 -3.69 -19.09 12.81
C PRO A 12 -4.54 -18.24 11.84
N LYS A 13 -5.40 -17.35 12.36
CA LYS A 13 -6.22 -16.42 11.59
C LYS A 13 -5.47 -15.18 11.07
N LEU A 14 -4.29 -14.87 11.62
CA LEU A 14 -3.51 -13.71 11.22
C LEU A 14 -2.81 -13.91 9.87
N ILE A 15 -2.51 -15.16 9.50
CA ILE A 15 -1.85 -15.45 8.23
C ILE A 15 -2.75 -15.09 7.03
N PRO A 16 -4.01 -15.56 6.95
CA PRO A 16 -4.93 -15.12 5.90
C PRO A 16 -5.13 -13.61 5.90
N MET A 17 -5.31 -12.99 7.08
CA MET A 17 -5.51 -11.54 7.18
C MET A 17 -4.34 -10.74 6.61
N VAL A 18 -3.10 -11.09 6.95
CA VAL A 18 -1.93 -10.38 6.42
C VAL A 18 -1.75 -10.63 4.94
N LEU A 19 -2.04 -11.85 4.46
CA LEU A 19 -2.01 -12.16 3.03
C LEU A 19 -3.04 -11.32 2.25
N ASP A 20 -4.27 -11.29 2.74
CA ASP A 20 -5.37 -10.51 2.17
C ASP A 20 -5.03 -9.01 2.20
N PHE A 21 -4.46 -8.52 3.31
CA PHE A 21 -4.00 -7.14 3.42
C PHE A 21 -2.93 -6.79 2.39
N MET A 22 -1.91 -7.64 2.22
CA MET A 22 -0.84 -7.39 1.24
C MET A 22 -1.37 -7.43 -0.20
N HIS A 23 -2.32 -8.32 -0.49
CA HIS A 23 -2.97 -8.39 -1.79
C HIS A 23 -3.82 -7.15 -2.06
N GLN A 24 -4.66 -6.76 -1.11
CA GLN A 24 -5.49 -5.56 -1.19
C GLN A 24 -4.62 -4.31 -1.39
N TYR A 25 -3.62 -4.12 -0.53
CA TYR A 25 -2.65 -3.01 -0.63
C TYR A 25 -1.99 -2.93 -2.01
N THR A 26 -1.49 -4.06 -2.52
CA THR A 26 -0.82 -4.07 -3.83
C THR A 26 -1.79 -3.75 -4.96
N THR A 27 -3.03 -4.23 -4.86
CA THR A 27 -4.07 -3.96 -5.87
C THR A 27 -4.45 -2.49 -5.87
N ASP A 28 -4.70 -1.91 -4.69
CA ASP A 28 -5.12 -0.52 -4.53
C ASP A 28 -4.05 0.45 -5.08
N VAL A 29 -2.78 0.25 -4.69
CA VAL A 29 -1.66 1.08 -5.17
C VAL A 29 -1.46 0.97 -6.70
N LEU A 30 -1.64 -0.22 -7.27
CA LEU A 30 -1.53 -0.41 -8.72
C LEU A 30 -2.69 0.21 -9.51
N GLU A 31 -3.91 0.18 -8.96
CA GLU A 31 -5.07 0.83 -9.56
C GLU A 31 -4.89 2.36 -9.61
N GLU A 32 -4.40 2.95 -8.51
CA GLU A 32 -4.08 4.38 -8.47
C GLU A 32 -2.95 4.76 -9.43
N ALA A 33 -1.85 3.99 -9.45
CA ALA A 33 -0.75 4.23 -10.37
C ALA A 33 -1.21 4.16 -11.83
N LYS A 34 -2.12 3.24 -12.16
CA LYS A 34 -2.73 3.16 -13.49
C LYS A 34 -3.58 4.39 -13.80
N LEU A 35 -4.33 4.91 -12.83
CA LEU A 35 -5.11 6.14 -12.99
C LEU A 35 -4.19 7.35 -13.27
N TYR A 36 -3.06 7.46 -12.58
CA TYR A 36 -2.08 8.53 -12.84
C TYR A 36 -1.43 8.42 -14.22
N SER A 37 -1.09 7.20 -14.66
CA SER A 37 -0.59 6.98 -16.01
C SER A 37 -1.61 7.42 -17.08
N ILE A 38 -2.89 7.08 -16.91
CA ILE A 38 -3.98 7.51 -17.80
C ILE A 38 -4.13 9.04 -17.77
N HIS A 39 -4.05 9.66 -16.59
CA HIS A 39 -4.13 11.11 -16.44
C HIS A 39 -2.98 11.83 -17.16
N ALA A 40 -1.78 11.24 -17.14
CA ALA A 40 -0.62 11.71 -17.89
C ALA A 40 -0.70 11.45 -19.41
N GLY A 41 -1.78 10.82 -19.90
CA GLY A 41 -1.94 10.44 -21.31
C GLY A 41 -1.04 9.27 -21.73
N ARG A 42 -0.44 8.56 -20.77
CA ARG A 42 0.45 7.42 -20.99
C ARG A 42 -0.36 6.12 -20.87
N LYS A 43 0.08 5.07 -21.59
CA LYS A 43 -0.51 3.72 -21.53
C LYS A 43 0.28 2.75 -20.65
N GLN A 44 1.47 3.15 -20.21
CA GLN A 44 2.36 2.34 -19.38
C GLN A 44 2.52 3.01 -18.02
N VAL A 45 2.45 2.22 -16.96
CA VAL A 45 2.70 2.69 -15.60
C VAL A 45 4.21 2.88 -15.45
N GLU A 46 4.62 4.07 -15.05
CA GLU A 46 6.02 4.42 -14.81
C GLU A 46 6.32 4.50 -13.30
N LEU A 47 7.61 4.56 -12.97
CA LEU A 47 8.06 4.63 -11.58
C LEU A 47 7.49 5.84 -10.83
N GLU A 48 7.26 6.96 -11.53
CA GLU A 48 6.68 8.17 -10.96
C GLU A 48 5.23 7.95 -10.52
N ASP A 49 4.44 7.22 -11.31
CA ASP A 49 3.04 6.93 -11.01
C ASP A 49 2.93 6.06 -9.76
N ILE A 50 3.82 5.08 -9.60
CA ILE A 50 3.90 4.21 -8.41
C ILE A 50 4.34 5.00 -7.18
N LYS A 51 5.33 5.90 -7.33
CA LYS A 51 5.79 6.75 -6.22
C LYS A 51 4.67 7.67 -5.74
N LEU A 52 3.92 8.26 -6.66
CA LEU A 52 2.79 9.13 -6.34
C LEU A 52 1.68 8.35 -5.64
N ALA A 53 1.30 7.17 -6.13
CA ALA A 53 0.33 6.29 -5.48
C ALA A 53 0.76 5.89 -4.06
N CYS A 54 2.02 5.51 -3.86
CA CYS A 54 2.53 5.19 -2.52
C CYS A 54 2.50 6.40 -1.57
N GLN A 55 2.77 7.61 -2.05
CA GLN A 55 2.71 8.83 -1.26
C GLN A 55 1.27 9.15 -0.85
N ASN A 56 0.34 9.11 -1.79
CA ASN A 56 -1.08 9.38 -1.52
C ASN A 56 -1.67 8.33 -0.58
N TRP A 57 -1.38 7.05 -0.80
CA TRP A 57 -1.78 5.99 0.13
C TRP A 57 -1.25 6.24 1.54
N ALA A 58 0.02 6.66 1.68
CA ALA A 58 0.61 6.97 2.97
C ALA A 58 -0.02 8.21 3.62
N GLU A 59 -0.43 9.22 2.84
CA GLU A 59 -1.16 10.39 3.33
C GLU A 59 -2.57 10.02 3.81
N GLU A 60 -3.31 9.21 3.03
CA GLU A 60 -4.65 8.73 3.39
C GLU A 60 -4.67 7.84 4.63
N HIS A 61 -3.65 6.99 4.77
CA HIS A 61 -3.51 6.07 5.91
C HIS A 61 -2.68 6.69 7.05
N SER A 62 -2.21 7.93 6.87
CA SER A 62 -1.58 8.68 7.95
C SER A 62 -2.64 9.08 8.96
N THR A 63 -2.59 8.41 10.10
CA THR A 63 -3.43 8.73 11.27
C THR A 63 -2.87 9.90 12.08
N MET A 64 -1.93 10.69 11.55
CA MET A 64 -1.43 11.87 12.25
C MET A 64 -2.45 13.01 12.17
N PRO A 65 -3.13 13.40 13.27
CA PRO A 65 -3.84 14.67 13.30
C PRO A 65 -2.80 15.79 13.12
N SER A 66 -3.17 16.83 12.35
CA SER A 66 -2.33 17.97 12.02
C SER A 66 -1.52 18.47 13.23
N LYS A 67 -0.22 18.68 13.03
CA LYS A 67 0.60 19.50 13.93
C LYS A 67 0.14 20.97 13.80
N ASP A 68 -1.00 21.29 14.41
CA ASP A 68 -1.30 22.64 14.85
C ASP A 68 -0.74 22.78 16.27
N VAL A 69 0.42 23.43 16.39
CA VAL A 69 0.90 24.30 17.50
C VAL A 69 2.19 24.98 17.07
#